data_AF-A0A7S3S6C3-F1
#
_entry.id   AF-A0A7S3S6C3-F1
#
_cell.length_a   1.000
_cell.length_b   1.000
_cell.length_c   1.000
_cell.angle_alpha   90.00
_cell.angle_beta   90.00
_cell.angle_gamma   90.00
#
_symmetry.space_group_name_H-M   'P 1'
#
loop_
_entity.id
_entity.type
_entity.pdbx_description
1 polymer ?
#
loop_
_entity_poly.entity_id
_entity_poly.type
_entity_poly.pdbx_seq_one_letter_code
_entity_poly.pdbx_strand_id
1 'polypeptide(L)'
;LPDDEEAEYPPQDADDGTLGDFLRTWKRSLIKVVHFMGPGVSNVTLESTEENGAESLPCKQDSVEIAAEPSTILVFRSGAFRYGCHADGECLSLSANLLQHADNLVWGDWDGLDSAPWLLAGSGPP
;
A
#
# COMPACT_ATOMS: atom_id res chain seq x y z
N LEU A 1 21.42 -19.35 -15.85
CA LEU A 1 20.54 -20.53 -15.98
C LEU A 1 20.29 -20.69 -17.47
N PRO A 2 20.42 -21.89 -18.04
CA PRO A 2 20.16 -22.09 -19.46
C PRO A 2 18.65 -21.86 -19.72
N ASP A 3 18.33 -21.23 -20.85
CA ASP A 3 17.00 -20.69 -21.20
C ASP A 3 15.92 -21.78 -21.45
N ASP A 4 16.25 -23.06 -21.23
CA ASP A 4 15.45 -24.25 -21.55
C ASP A 4 14.78 -24.91 -20.33
N GLU A 5 14.99 -24.39 -19.12
CA GLU A 5 14.18 -24.74 -17.94
C GLU A 5 12.95 -23.81 -17.85
N GLU A 6 11.89 -24.13 -18.61
CA GLU A 6 10.57 -23.50 -18.41
C GLU A 6 10.12 -23.65 -16.96
N ALA A 7 9.69 -22.54 -16.34
CA ALA A 7 9.30 -22.51 -14.95
C ALA A 7 8.14 -23.48 -14.68
N GLU A 8 8.34 -24.39 -13.70
CA GLU A 8 7.34 -25.36 -13.20
C GLU A 8 6.00 -24.72 -12.80
N TYR A 9 6.00 -23.39 -12.61
CA TYR A 9 4.84 -22.56 -12.38
C TYR A 9 4.74 -21.53 -13.51
N PRO A 10 3.90 -21.77 -14.54
CA PRO A 10 3.66 -20.76 -15.55
C PRO A 10 3.13 -19.49 -14.87
N PRO A 11 3.54 -18.29 -15.33
CA PRO A 11 3.00 -17.05 -14.80
C PRO A 11 1.48 -17.07 -14.99
N GLN A 12 0.73 -16.86 -13.90
CA GLN A 12 -0.70 -16.67 -14.03
C GLN A 12 -0.93 -15.31 -14.68
N ASP A 13 -1.59 -15.29 -15.84
CA ASP A 13 -1.99 -14.05 -16.49
C ASP A 13 -2.87 -13.25 -15.51
N ALA A 14 -2.43 -12.03 -15.17
CA ALA A 14 -3.19 -11.15 -14.31
C ALA A 14 -4.38 -10.61 -15.11
N ASP A 15 -5.57 -11.14 -14.87
CA ASP A 15 -6.80 -10.59 -15.41
C ASP A 15 -7.20 -9.29 -14.69
N ASP A 16 -8.12 -8.54 -15.30
CA ASP A 16 -8.63 -7.27 -14.73
C ASP A 16 -9.26 -7.49 -13.34
N GLY A 17 -9.79 -8.69 -13.07
CA GLY A 17 -10.34 -9.08 -11.78
C GLY A 17 -9.27 -9.11 -10.70
N THR A 18 -8.18 -9.83 -10.94
CA THR A 18 -7.02 -9.96 -10.05
C THR A 18 -6.37 -8.60 -9.79
N LEU A 19 -6.23 -7.78 -10.83
CA LEU A 19 -5.74 -6.42 -10.68
C LEU A 19 -6.69 -5.56 -9.84
N GLY A 20 -8.00 -5.67 -10.06
CA GLY A 20 -9.03 -4.99 -9.29
C GLY A 20 -8.96 -5.34 -7.80
N ASP A 21 -8.83 -6.62 -7.47
CA ASP A 21 -8.73 -7.11 -6.09
C ASP A 21 -7.44 -6.65 -5.42
N PHE A 22 -6.32 -6.68 -6.15
CA PHE A 22 -5.06 -6.12 -5.68
C PHE A 22 -5.21 -4.64 -5.35
N LEU A 23 -5.76 -3.83 -6.25
CA LEU A 23 -5.93 -2.40 -6.05
C LEU A 23 -6.91 -2.08 -4.91
N ARG A 24 -8.00 -2.84 -4.77
CA ARG A 24 -8.94 -2.72 -3.63
C ARG A 24 -8.24 -3.00 -2.30
N THR A 25 -7.43 -4.05 -2.25
CA THR A 25 -6.65 -4.42 -1.05
C THR A 25 -5.60 -3.37 -0.74
N TRP A 26 -4.90 -2.88 -1.76
CA TRP A 26 -3.88 -1.85 -1.62
C TRP A 26 -4.46 -0.51 -1.12
N LYS A 27 -5.61 -0.08 -1.66
CA LYS A 27 -6.33 1.11 -1.22
C LYS A 27 -6.78 1.06 0.25
N ARG A 28 -6.92 -0.14 0.82
CA ARG A 28 -7.28 -0.33 2.24
C ARG A 28 -6.08 -0.19 3.18
N SER A 29 -4.87 0.03 2.69
CA SER A 29 -3.68 0.17 3.55
C SER A 29 -3.76 1.43 4.43
N LEU A 30 -3.78 1.23 5.75
CA LEU A 30 -3.86 2.32 6.73
C LEU A 30 -2.49 2.65 7.35
N ILE A 31 -1.75 1.61 7.72
CA ILE A 31 -0.47 1.71 8.42
C ILE A 31 0.53 0.83 7.70
N LYS A 32 1.71 1.37 7.41
CA LYS A 32 2.84 0.61 6.92
C LYS A 32 3.87 0.45 8.04
N VAL A 33 4.34 -0.78 8.21
CA VAL A 33 5.38 -1.17 9.15
C VAL A 33 6.58 -1.66 8.35
N VAL A 34 7.77 -1.15 8.65
CA VAL A 34 9.02 -1.58 8.02
C VAL A 34 10.03 -1.92 9.10
N HIS A 35 10.50 -3.16 9.12
CA HIS A 35 11.57 -3.61 9.99
C HIS A 35 12.88 -3.68 9.20
N PHE A 36 13.86 -2.87 9.58
CA PHE A 36 15.20 -2.83 9.00
C PHE A 36 16.08 -3.82 9.75
N MET A 37 16.47 -4.91 9.09
CA MET A 37 17.21 -6.01 9.71
C MET A 37 18.74 -5.90 9.52
N GLY A 38 19.20 -5.04 8.61
CA GLY A 38 20.63 -4.74 8.41
C GLY A 38 21.28 -5.51 7.25
N PRO A 39 22.63 -5.57 7.17
CA PRO A 39 23.61 -5.00 8.11
C PRO A 39 23.82 -3.48 7.96
N GLY A 40 23.47 -2.90 6.81
CA GLY A 40 23.62 -1.47 6.55
C GLY A 40 22.53 -0.60 7.16
N VAL A 41 22.82 0.70 7.27
CA VAL A 41 21.85 1.74 7.62
C VAL A 41 21.06 2.12 6.37
N SER A 42 19.75 2.26 6.50
CA SER A 42 18.87 2.73 5.42
C SER A 42 18.42 4.17 5.71
N ASN A 43 18.57 5.07 4.74
CA ASN A 43 18.05 6.42 4.80
C ASN A 43 16.62 6.43 4.31
N VAL A 44 15.68 6.69 5.21
CA VAL A 44 14.25 6.73 4.92
C VAL A 44 13.80 8.18 4.84
N THR A 45 13.02 8.49 3.81
CA THR A 45 12.34 9.77 3.65
C THR A 45 10.83 9.56 3.70
N LEU A 46 10.16 10.36 4.53
CA LEU A 46 8.70 10.41 4.62
C LEU A 46 8.27 11.82 4.22
N GLU A 47 7.65 11.96 3.06
CA GLU A 47 7.16 13.24 2.56
C GLU A 47 5.65 13.32 2.77
N SER A 48 5.16 14.41 3.34
CA SER A 48 3.73 14.64 3.52
C SER A 48 3.02 14.68 2.15
N THR A 49 1.95 13.92 2.03
CA THR A 49 1.05 14.04 0.88
C THR A 49 -0.07 15.02 1.19
N GLU A 50 -0.34 15.95 0.27
CA GLU A 50 -1.55 16.80 0.35
C GLU A 50 -2.83 15.97 0.20
N GLU A 51 -2.73 14.82 -0.49
CA GLU A 51 -3.78 13.83 -0.56
C GLU A 51 -3.94 13.09 0.79
N ASN A 52 -5.06 13.37 1.45
CA ASN A 52 -5.69 12.57 2.51
C ASN A 52 -4.78 12.03 3.63
N GLY A 53 -4.49 12.89 4.62
CA GLY A 53 -4.20 12.40 5.97
C GLY A 53 -3.20 13.22 6.77
N ALA A 54 -2.35 14.01 6.12
CA ALA A 54 -1.36 14.84 6.80
C ALA A 54 -2.01 15.89 7.72
N GLU A 55 -3.11 16.51 7.30
CA GLU A 55 -3.88 17.47 8.11
C GLU A 55 -4.56 16.83 9.32
N SER A 56 -4.80 15.51 9.28
CA SER A 56 -5.41 14.76 10.39
C SER A 56 -4.39 14.32 11.45
N LEU A 57 -3.10 14.57 11.24
CA LEU A 57 -2.08 14.25 12.21
C LEU A 57 -2.07 15.26 13.36
N PRO A 58 -1.80 14.83 14.61
CA PRO A 58 -1.71 15.74 15.75
C PRO A 58 -0.64 16.83 15.59
N CYS A 59 0.36 16.57 14.76
CA CYS A 59 1.43 17.49 14.43
C CYS A 59 1.68 17.44 12.92
N LYS A 60 1.70 18.60 12.27
CA LYS A 60 2.03 18.71 10.85
C LYS A 60 3.54 18.54 10.67
N GLN A 61 3.92 17.60 9.81
CA GLN A 61 5.32 17.37 9.43
C GLN A 61 5.38 17.30 7.91
N ASP A 62 6.04 18.27 7.26
CA ASP A 62 6.11 18.33 5.80
C ASP A 62 7.04 17.25 5.23
N SER A 63 8.16 17.00 5.91
CA SER A 63 9.07 15.90 5.62
C SER A 63 9.76 15.39 6.88
N VAL A 64 10.13 14.12 6.88
CA VAL A 64 10.92 13.48 7.93
C VAL A 64 11.99 12.62 7.28
N GLU A 65 13.24 12.82 7.70
CA GLU A 65 14.38 11.98 7.31
C GLU A 65 14.81 11.13 8.50
N ILE A 66 15.01 9.84 8.28
CA ILE A 66 15.31 8.87 9.33
C ILE A 66 16.49 8.01 8.87
N ALA A 67 17.56 8.00 9.66
CA ALA A 67 18.60 7.00 9.54
C ALA A 67 18.16 5.72 10.27
N ALA A 68 17.63 4.76 9.53
CA ALA A 68 17.16 3.49 10.08
C ALA A 68 18.33 2.51 10.23
N GLU A 69 18.88 2.44 11.44
CA GLU A 69 19.91 1.47 11.82
C GLU A 69 19.34 0.03 11.87
N PRO A 70 20.19 -1.01 11.78
CA PRO A 70 19.75 -2.40 11.96
C PRO A 70 18.93 -2.59 13.24
N SER A 71 17.89 -3.42 13.16
CA SER A 71 16.86 -3.64 14.18
C SER A 71 15.89 -2.46 14.44
N THR A 72 15.82 -1.49 13.52
CA THR A 72 14.82 -0.39 13.60
C THR A 72 13.48 -0.85 13.05
N ILE A 73 12.38 -0.55 13.77
CA ILE A 73 11.02 -0.71 13.27
C ILE A 73 10.40 0.67 13.06
N LEU A 74 10.08 0.98 11.81
CA LEU A 74 9.38 2.19 11.42
C LEU A 74 7.90 1.90 11.23
N VAL A 75 7.04 2.72 11.85
CA VAL A 75 5.58 2.63 11.75
C VAL A 75 5.04 4.00 11.37
N PHE A 76 4.27 4.07 10.28
CA PHE A 76 3.67 5.33 9.81
C PHE A 76 2.36 5.08 9.08
N ARG A 77 1.53 6.13 8.97
CA ARG A 77 0.30 6.09 8.19
C ARG A 77 0.63 6.20 6.71
N SER A 78 0.37 5.14 5.94
CA SER A 78 0.68 5.06 4.51
C SER A 78 -0.05 6.09 3.65
N GLY A 79 -1.23 6.54 4.09
CA GLY A 79 -1.99 7.59 3.40
C GLY A 79 -1.50 9.02 3.68
N ALA A 80 -0.76 9.25 4.77
CA ALA A 80 -0.30 10.58 5.15
C ALA A 80 1.12 10.90 4.65
N PHE A 81 1.92 9.87 4.37
CA PHE A 81 3.31 10.03 3.97
C PHE A 81 3.65 9.16 2.77
N ARG A 82 4.32 9.76 1.79
CA ARG A 82 5.02 9.06 0.72
C ARG A 82 6.35 8.54 1.26
N TYR A 83 6.52 7.23 1.20
CA TYR A 83 7.71 6.52 1.69
C TYR A 83 8.77 6.38 0.61
N GLY A 84 9.96 6.93 0.87
CA GLY A 84 11.19 6.67 0.14
C GLY A 84 12.22 5.97 1.04
N CYS A 85 13.02 5.09 0.47
CA CYS A 85 14.09 4.41 1.20
C CYS A 85 15.27 4.21 0.27
N HIS A 86 16.45 4.58 0.76
CA HIS A 86 17.72 4.47 0.05
C HIS A 86 18.75 3.83 0.97
N ALA A 87 19.58 2.94 0.44
CA ALA A 87 20.68 2.33 1.17
C ALA A 87 21.90 2.28 0.24
N ASP A 88 23.04 2.76 0.74
CA ASP A 88 24.30 2.80 -0.03
C ASP A 88 25.03 1.45 -0.08
N GLY A 89 24.59 0.48 0.73
CA GLY A 89 25.20 -0.85 0.84
C GLY A 89 24.18 -1.96 1.06
N GLU A 90 24.66 -3.11 1.50
CA GLU A 90 23.81 -4.27 1.77
C GLU A 90 22.79 -3.95 2.87
N CYS A 91 21.52 -4.12 2.53
CA CYS A 91 20.41 -3.94 3.46
C CYS A 91 19.36 -5.04 3.27
N LEU A 92 18.71 -5.39 4.38
CA LEU A 92 17.57 -6.27 4.41
C LEU A 92 16.47 -5.57 5.20
N SER A 93 15.28 -5.47 4.60
CA SER A 93 14.10 -4.96 5.29
C SER A 93 12.88 -5.86 5.02
N LEU A 94 11.98 -5.92 6.00
CA LEU A 94 10.70 -6.57 5.89
C LEU A 94 9.60 -5.53 6.04
N SER A 95 8.63 -5.50 5.14
CA SER A 95 7.50 -4.58 5.23
C SER A 95 6.16 -5.30 5.30
N ALA A 96 5.25 -4.73 6.09
CA ALA A 96 3.87 -5.20 6.22
C ALA A 96 2.92 -4.00 6.19
N ASN A 97 1.71 -4.21 5.70
CA ASN A 97 0.64 -3.21 5.70
C ASN A 97 -0.51 -3.71 6.55
N LEU A 98 -0.96 -2.89 7.50
CA LEU A 98 -2.17 -3.13 8.27
C LEU A 98 -3.33 -2.47 7.53
N LEU A 99 -4.31 -3.28 7.16
CA LEU A 99 -5.42 -2.88 6.30
C LEU A 99 -6.65 -2.52 7.14
N GLN A 100 -7.44 -1.58 6.65
CA GLN A 100 -8.82 -1.41 7.10
C GLN A 100 -9.58 -2.72 6.91
N HIS A 101 -10.57 -2.99 7.77
CA HIS A 101 -11.47 -4.13 7.59
C HIS A 101 -12.03 -4.16 6.15
N ALA A 102 -12.16 -5.35 5.57
CA ALA A 102 -12.77 -5.50 4.25
C ALA A 102 -14.24 -5.11 4.34
N ASP A 103 -14.81 -4.51 3.31
CA ASP A 103 -16.27 -4.33 3.30
C ASP A 103 -16.93 -5.70 3.45
N ASN A 104 -17.89 -5.79 4.37
CA ASN A 104 -18.68 -7.00 4.50
C ASN A 104 -19.49 -7.14 3.22
N LEU A 105 -19.34 -8.27 2.53
CA LEU A 105 -20.29 -8.68 1.50
C LEU A 105 -21.61 -8.98 2.22
N VAL A 106 -22.49 -7.98 2.28
CA VAL A 106 -23.83 -8.16 2.81
C VAL A 106 -24.69 -8.72 1.69
N TRP A 107 -25.26 -9.91 1.90
CA TRP A 107 -26.34 -10.40 1.07
C TRP A 107 -27.58 -9.54 1.36
N GLY A 108 -27.84 -8.55 0.53
CA GLY A 108 -29.06 -7.75 0.57
C GLY A 108 -30.10 -8.27 -0.42
N ASP A 109 -31.38 -8.05 -0.14
CA ASP A 109 -32.42 -8.15 -1.15
C ASP A 109 -32.14 -7.09 -2.22
N TRP A 110 -32.09 -7.53 -3.48
CA TRP A 110 -31.90 -6.64 -4.63
C TRP A 110 -33.24 -6.01 -4.99
N ASP A 111 -33.41 -4.72 -4.70
CA ASP A 111 -34.61 -3.93 -5.02
C ASP A 111 -34.34 -2.94 -6.18
N GLY A 112 -33.50 -3.36 -7.13
CA GLY A 112 -33.18 -2.57 -8.32
C GLY A 112 -32.16 -1.44 -8.08
N LEU A 113 -32.32 -0.32 -8.81
CA LEU A 113 -31.37 0.82 -8.83
C LEU A 113 -31.17 1.48 -7.46
N ASP A 114 -32.17 1.43 -6.58
CA ASP A 114 -32.12 2.04 -5.24
C ASP A 114 -31.14 1.29 -4.30
N SER A 115 -30.96 -0.01 -4.51
CA SER A 115 -29.98 -0.84 -3.79
C SER A 115 -28.54 -0.71 -4.31
N ALA A 116 -28.30 0.03 -5.40
CA ALA A 116 -26.96 0.22 -5.97
C ALA A 116 -26.72 1.67 -6.46
N PRO A 117 -26.71 2.68 -5.57
CA PRO A 117 -26.47 4.07 -5.94
C PRO A 117 -25.08 4.29 -6.58
N TRP A 118 -24.11 3.41 -6.32
CA TRP A 118 -22.79 3.42 -6.95
C TRP A 118 -22.81 3.11 -8.46
N LEU A 119 -23.86 2.48 -8.98
CA LEU A 119 -24.07 2.26 -10.43
C LEU A 119 -24.50 3.54 -11.17
N LEU A 120 -25.08 4.52 -10.44
CA LEU A 120 -25.56 5.79 -10.99
C LEU A 120 -24.62 6.97 -10.66
N ALA A 121 -23.66 6.77 -9.76
CA ALA A 121 -22.75 7.79 -9.26
C ALA A 121 -21.57 8.06 -10.20
N GLY A 122 -21.84 8.19 -11.50
CA GLY A 122 -20.85 8.64 -12.47
C GLY A 122 -21.53 9.42 -13.58
N SER A 123 -21.26 10.72 -13.69
CA SER A 123 -21.30 11.36 -15.00
C SER A 123 -20.21 10.66 -15.81
N GLY A 124 -20.60 9.83 -16.77
CA GLY A 124 -19.66 9.20 -17.69
C GLY A 124 -18.71 10.24 -18.32
N PRO A 125 -17.54 9.81 -18.84
CA PRO A 125 -16.58 10.73 -19.46
C PRO A 125 -17.24 11.48 -20.64
N PRO A 126 -16.80 12.73 -20.94
CA PRO A 126 -17.36 13.54 -22.02
C PRO A 126 -17.18 12.91 -23.40
#